data_AF-A0A7V5EYF3-F1
#
_entry.id   AF-A0A7V5EYF3-F1
#
_cell.length_a   1.000
_cell.length_b   1.000
_cell.length_c   1.000
_cell.angle_alpha   90.00
_cell.angle_beta   90.00
_cell.angle_gamma   90.00
#
_symmetry.space_group_name_H-M   'P 1'
#
loop_
_entity.id
_entity.type
_entity.pdbx_description
1 polymer ?
#
loop_
_entity_poly.entity_id
_entity_poly.type
_entity_poly.pdbx_seq_one_letter_code
_entity_poly.pdbx_strand_id
1 'polypeptide(L)'
;MFKGKDFGYKEIGIMIIIAYLFSFAVRLIWVFQFKDVSSFYWNDQLMINTNDGYFFASAVDYLLNGVHADNPRVQIAIDSYPAFVYTSYFLTKYTPMSLETTILYMPSIISSLVVIPIILTGKLLKLPWVGFFSALLGSIAWSYYNRTMTGYYDTDMFSVFLQFTILYLFLLTLYHK
;
A
#
# COMPACT_ATOMS: atom_id res chain seq x y z
N MET A 1 4.85 -18.07 27.92
CA MET A 1 3.62 -17.43 27.39
C MET A 1 3.46 -17.58 25.87
N PHE A 2 4.53 -17.52 25.05
CA PHE A 2 4.43 -17.62 23.58
C PHE A 2 4.96 -18.91 22.93
N LYS A 3 5.62 -19.81 23.67
CA LYS A 3 5.98 -21.16 23.20
C LYS A 3 4.81 -22.11 23.48
N GLY A 4 3.87 -22.28 22.56
CA GLY A 4 2.66 -23.06 22.85
C GLY A 4 2.11 -23.94 21.71
N LYS A 5 2.16 -23.49 20.46
CA LYS A 5 1.73 -24.27 19.29
C LYS A 5 2.43 -23.73 18.06
N ASP A 6 2.97 -24.59 17.21
CA ASP A 6 3.47 -24.17 15.90
C ASP A 6 2.25 -23.91 15.01
N PHE A 7 2.05 -22.65 14.61
CA PHE A 7 0.88 -22.27 13.83
C PHE A 7 1.03 -22.76 12.38
N GLY A 8 0.06 -23.53 11.91
CA GLY A 8 -0.01 -23.97 10.52
C GLY A 8 -0.20 -22.80 9.56
N TYR A 9 -0.08 -23.07 8.26
CA TYR A 9 -0.28 -22.03 7.24
C TYR A 9 -1.71 -21.51 7.20
N LYS A 10 -2.69 -22.32 7.61
CA LYS A 10 -4.09 -21.91 7.71
C LYS A 10 -4.26 -20.80 8.76
N GLU A 11 -3.74 -21.00 9.96
CA GLU A 11 -3.87 -20.02 11.04
C GLU A 11 -3.07 -18.75 10.73
N ILE A 12 -1.89 -18.87 10.11
CA ILE A 12 -1.10 -17.72 9.63
C ILE A 12 -1.86 -16.95 8.54
N GLY A 13 -2.50 -17.63 7.60
CA GLY A 13 -3.34 -16.99 6.59
C GLY A 13 -4.48 -16.19 7.19
N ILE A 14 -5.15 -16.73 8.22
CA ILE A 14 -6.21 -16.02 8.96
C ILE A 14 -5.64 -14.77 9.65
N MET A 15 -4.49 -14.89 10.32
CA MET A 15 -3.81 -13.74 10.94
C MET A 15 -3.48 -12.64 9.93
N ILE A 16 -2.98 -13.01 8.75
CA ILE A 16 -2.68 -12.06 7.67
C ILE A 16 -3.95 -11.34 7.21
N ILE A 17 -5.03 -12.09 6.94
CA ILE A 17 -6.29 -11.49 6.48
C ILE A 17 -6.83 -10.51 7.52
N ILE A 18 -6.86 -10.89 8.80
CA ILE A 18 -7.32 -10.01 9.88
C ILE A 18 -6.46 -8.75 9.97
N ALA A 19 -5.13 -8.89 9.97
CA ALA A 19 -4.22 -7.75 10.06
C ALA A 19 -4.32 -6.84 8.83
N TYR A 20 -4.48 -7.40 7.63
CA TYR A 20 -4.66 -6.65 6.39
C TYR A 20 -5.96 -5.83 6.43
N LEU A 21 -7.08 -6.46 6.79
CA LEU A 21 -8.37 -5.78 6.90
C LEU A 21 -8.33 -4.68 7.96
N PHE A 22 -7.69 -4.93 9.10
CA PHE A 22 -7.44 -3.91 10.13
C PHE A 22 -6.64 -2.72 9.58
N SER A 23 -5.48 -2.99 8.96
CA SER A 23 -4.60 -1.99 8.37
C SER A 23 -5.31 -1.14 7.31
N PHE A 24 -6.11 -1.78 6.45
CA PHE A 24 -6.90 -1.11 5.42
C PHE A 24 -8.00 -0.24 6.05
N ALA A 25 -8.77 -0.79 6.99
CA ALA A 25 -9.87 -0.09 7.65
C ALA A 25 -9.40 1.17 8.40
N VAL A 26 -8.25 1.13 9.07
CA VAL A 26 -7.68 2.30 9.78
C VAL A 26 -7.31 3.42 8.80
N ARG A 27 -6.87 3.10 7.58
CA ARG A 27 -6.57 4.12 6.56
C ARG A 27 -7.81 4.82 6.02
N LEU A 28 -8.97 4.14 6.05
CA LEU A 28 -10.24 4.72 5.65
C LEU A 28 -10.76 5.79 6.62
N ILE A 29 -10.16 5.97 7.81
CA ILE A 29 -10.52 7.06 8.74
C ILE A 29 -10.53 8.41 8.01
N TRP A 30 -9.53 8.66 7.15
CA TRP A 30 -9.45 9.89 6.38
C TRP A 30 -10.65 10.06 5.42
N VAL A 31 -11.03 8.99 4.71
CA VAL A 31 -12.21 9.00 3.84
C VAL A 31 -13.47 9.32 4.64
N PHE A 32 -13.68 8.64 5.76
CA PHE A 32 -14.87 8.87 6.60
C PHE A 32 -14.91 10.26 7.22
N GLN A 33 -13.74 10.86 7.48
CA GLN A 33 -13.65 12.21 8.01
C GLN A 33 -14.01 13.27 6.95
N PHE A 34 -13.64 13.07 5.69
CA PHE A 34 -13.72 14.11 4.66
C PHE A 34 -14.75 13.86 3.56
N LYS A 35 -15.44 12.72 3.54
CA LYS A 35 -16.47 12.39 2.53
C LYS A 35 -17.61 13.40 2.40
N ASP A 36 -17.89 14.19 3.44
CA ASP A 36 -18.98 15.17 3.44
C ASP A 36 -18.49 16.60 3.12
N VAL A 37 -17.19 16.76 2.78
CA VAL A 37 -16.57 18.05 2.46
C VAL A 37 -16.50 18.23 0.94
N SER A 38 -17.47 18.95 0.37
CA SER A 38 -17.61 19.13 -1.08
C SER A 38 -16.36 19.71 -1.77
N SER A 39 -15.60 20.57 -1.10
CA SER A 39 -14.36 21.15 -1.64
C SER A 39 -13.23 20.13 -1.85
N PHE A 40 -13.35 18.92 -1.31
CA PHE A 40 -12.35 17.86 -1.46
C PHE A 40 -12.67 16.91 -2.61
N TYR A 41 -13.75 17.16 -3.36
CA TYR A 41 -14.19 16.32 -4.46
C TYR A 41 -13.78 16.88 -5.82
N TRP A 42 -13.44 15.96 -6.72
CA TRP A 42 -13.27 16.19 -8.15
C TRP A 42 -13.71 14.93 -8.91
N ASN A 43 -14.45 15.07 -10.02
CA ASN A 43 -14.99 13.94 -10.78
C ASN A 43 -15.72 12.89 -9.89
N ASP A 44 -16.60 13.36 -9.00
CA ASP A 44 -17.37 12.53 -8.07
C ASP A 44 -16.52 11.64 -7.14
N GLN A 45 -15.23 11.97 -6.95
CA GLN A 45 -14.29 11.24 -6.10
C GLN A 45 -13.51 12.18 -5.18
N LEU A 46 -13.15 11.69 -3.98
CA LEU A 46 -12.22 12.43 -3.11
C LEU A 46 -10.86 12.57 -3.79
N MET A 47 -10.32 13.78 -3.76
CA MET A 47 -8.99 14.07 -4.28
C MET A 47 -7.89 13.46 -3.39
N ILE A 48 -6.75 13.16 -4.00
CA ILE A 48 -5.54 12.77 -3.28
C ILE A 48 -5.03 13.94 -2.43
N ASN A 49 -4.30 13.63 -1.35
CA ASN A 49 -3.90 14.59 -0.32
C ASN A 49 -2.39 14.88 -0.29
N THR A 50 -1.69 14.50 -1.35
CA THR A 50 -0.27 14.80 -1.56
C THR A 50 -0.03 15.45 -2.92
N ASN A 51 0.75 16.54 -2.90
CA ASN A 51 1.12 17.27 -4.11
C ASN A 51 1.92 16.39 -5.09
N ASP A 52 2.86 15.60 -4.58
CA ASP A 52 3.71 14.71 -5.39
C ASP A 52 2.88 13.63 -6.12
N GLY A 53 1.72 13.26 -5.58
CA GLY A 53 0.84 12.32 -6.24
C GLY A 53 0.31 12.81 -7.59
N TYR A 54 0.12 14.13 -7.75
CA TYR A 54 -0.30 14.68 -9.04
C TYR A 54 0.77 14.62 -10.11
N PHE A 55 2.06 14.64 -9.72
CA PHE A 55 3.15 14.39 -10.66
C PHE A 55 3.03 13.00 -11.28
N PHE A 56 2.83 11.96 -10.46
CA PHE A 56 2.64 10.62 -10.97
C PHE A 56 1.29 10.41 -11.67
N ALA A 57 0.20 11.00 -11.16
CA ALA A 57 -1.12 10.88 -11.74
C ALA A 57 -1.15 11.43 -13.18
N SER A 58 -0.46 12.54 -13.44
CA SER A 58 -0.33 13.11 -14.80
C SER A 58 0.33 12.14 -15.79
N ALA A 59 1.31 11.35 -15.33
CA ALA A 59 1.96 10.35 -16.17
C ALA A 59 1.05 9.14 -16.44
N VAL A 60 0.26 8.72 -15.45
CA VAL A 60 -0.73 7.66 -15.64
C VAL A 60 -1.83 8.11 -16.61
N ASP A 61 -2.32 9.35 -16.47
CA ASP A 61 -3.33 9.92 -17.37
C ASP A 61 -2.80 10.05 -18.82
N TYR A 62 -1.54 10.45 -18.99
CA TYR A 62 -0.88 10.43 -20.29
C TYR A 62 -0.88 9.02 -20.91
N LEU A 63 -0.54 7.98 -20.15
CA LEU A 63 -0.54 6.60 -20.66
C LEU A 63 -1.95 6.08 -20.99
N LEU A 64 -2.98 6.58 -20.32
CA LEU A 64 -4.38 6.19 -20.53
C LEU A 64 -5.00 6.92 -21.73
N ASN A 65 -4.81 8.24 -21.79
CA ASN A 65 -5.60 9.16 -22.63
C ASN A 65 -4.75 10.06 -23.54
N GLY A 66 -3.43 10.05 -23.41
CA GLY A 66 -2.52 10.92 -24.18
C GLY A 66 -2.49 12.38 -23.71
N VAL A 67 -3.14 12.71 -22.59
CA VAL A 67 -3.19 14.06 -22.02
C VAL A 67 -1.81 14.45 -21.46
N HIS A 68 -1.48 15.74 -21.40
CA HIS A 68 -0.20 16.26 -20.91
C HIS A 68 1.03 15.92 -21.76
N ALA A 69 0.86 15.57 -23.05
CA ALA A 69 1.97 15.24 -23.95
C ALA A 69 3.06 16.31 -24.04
N ASP A 70 2.70 17.60 -23.94
CA ASP A 70 3.65 18.73 -23.97
C ASP A 70 4.37 18.97 -22.64
N ASN A 71 4.00 18.25 -21.56
CA ASN A 71 4.63 18.40 -20.26
C ASN A 71 5.87 17.49 -20.15
N PRO A 72 7.10 18.05 -20.17
CA PRO A 72 8.32 17.24 -20.12
C PRO A 72 8.47 16.44 -18.81
N ARG A 73 7.75 16.82 -17.75
CA ARG A 73 7.77 16.12 -16.47
C ARG A 73 7.09 14.75 -16.52
N VAL A 74 6.18 14.53 -17.46
CA VAL A 74 5.51 13.23 -17.63
C VAL A 74 6.53 12.13 -17.95
N GLN A 75 7.41 12.38 -18.92
CA GLN A 75 8.43 11.41 -19.30
C GLN A 75 9.40 11.12 -18.15
N ILE A 76 9.77 12.15 -17.37
CA ILE A 76 10.62 12.00 -16.18
C ILE A 76 9.98 11.05 -15.15
N ALA A 77 8.66 11.18 -14.91
CA ALA A 77 7.95 10.29 -13.99
C ALA A 77 8.00 8.82 -14.46
N ILE A 78 7.76 8.59 -15.75
CA ILE A 78 7.77 7.25 -16.36
C ILE A 78 9.16 6.63 -16.27
N ASP A 79 10.21 7.38 -16.61
CA ASP A 79 11.57 6.84 -16.68
C ASP A 79 12.19 6.64 -15.30
N SER A 80 11.87 7.52 -14.33
CA SER A 80 12.44 7.47 -12.98
C SER A 80 11.70 6.51 -12.06
N TYR A 81 10.38 6.36 -12.24
CA TYR A 81 9.51 5.54 -11.38
C TYR A 81 8.62 4.58 -12.19
N PRO A 82 9.18 3.77 -13.12
CA PRO A 82 8.38 2.98 -14.05
C PRO A 82 7.48 1.98 -13.32
N ALA A 83 8.00 1.29 -12.30
CA ALA A 83 7.22 0.31 -11.55
C ALA A 83 5.98 0.94 -10.88
N PHE A 84 6.12 2.14 -10.31
CA PHE A 84 5.03 2.86 -9.70
C PHE A 84 3.97 3.23 -10.76
N VAL A 85 4.39 3.93 -11.82
CA VAL A 85 3.51 4.46 -12.86
C VAL A 85 2.80 3.32 -13.61
N TYR A 86 3.52 2.28 -14.03
CA TYR A 86 2.91 1.17 -14.75
C TYR A 86 1.98 0.33 -13.88
N THR A 87 2.26 0.18 -12.58
CA THR A 87 1.34 -0.51 -11.67
C THR A 87 0.00 0.23 -11.60
N SER A 88 0.03 1.56 -11.40
CA SER A 88 -1.18 2.39 -11.39
C SER A 88 -1.91 2.40 -12.73
N TYR A 89 -1.16 2.44 -13.84
CA TYR A 89 -1.71 2.33 -15.19
C TYR A 89 -2.45 1.00 -15.41
N PHE A 90 -1.82 -0.13 -15.09
CA PHE A 90 -2.43 -1.44 -15.27
C PHE A 90 -3.63 -1.66 -14.36
N LEU A 91 -3.57 -1.18 -13.10
CA LEU A 91 -4.72 -1.16 -12.20
C LEU A 91 -5.89 -0.40 -12.81
N THR A 92 -5.65 0.81 -13.32
CA THR A 92 -6.72 1.62 -13.92
C THR A 92 -7.23 1.04 -15.24
N LYS A 93 -6.35 0.50 -16.08
CA LYS A 93 -6.70 -0.01 -17.41
C LYS A 93 -7.46 -1.34 -17.38
N TYR A 94 -7.12 -2.22 -16.44
CA TYR A 94 -7.65 -3.59 -16.42
C TYR A 94 -8.67 -3.85 -15.31
N THR A 95 -9.00 -2.85 -14.50
CA THR A 95 -10.08 -2.94 -13.51
C THR A 95 -11.18 -1.92 -13.83
N PRO A 96 -12.37 -2.04 -13.23
CA PRO A 96 -13.42 -1.03 -13.35
C PRO A 96 -13.12 0.30 -12.62
N MET A 97 -11.93 0.47 -12.03
CA MET A 97 -11.59 1.68 -11.27
C MET A 97 -11.26 2.84 -12.22
N SER A 98 -11.82 4.02 -11.94
CA SER A 98 -11.36 5.26 -12.58
C SER A 98 -9.94 5.61 -12.12
N LEU A 99 -9.28 6.51 -12.83
CA LEU A 99 -7.96 7.01 -12.41
C LEU A 99 -8.02 7.59 -10.99
N GLU A 100 -9.03 8.41 -10.69
CA GLU A 100 -9.25 9.04 -9.39
C GLU A 100 -9.40 7.99 -8.28
N THR A 101 -10.14 6.91 -8.56
CA THR A 101 -10.33 5.82 -7.61
C THR A 101 -9.03 5.05 -7.39
N THR A 102 -8.27 4.78 -8.45
CA THR A 102 -6.96 4.12 -8.35
C THR A 102 -6.01 4.95 -7.50
N ILE A 103 -5.80 6.22 -7.81
CA ILE A 103 -4.84 7.07 -7.09
C ILE A 103 -5.26 7.29 -5.63
N LEU A 104 -6.56 7.35 -5.34
CA LEU A 104 -7.07 7.50 -3.99
C LEU A 104 -6.81 6.26 -3.11
N TYR A 105 -7.13 5.07 -3.61
CA TYR A 105 -7.14 3.84 -2.79
C TYR A 105 -5.89 2.96 -2.90
N MET A 106 -5.12 3.08 -3.98
CA MET A 106 -3.89 2.30 -4.15
C MET A 106 -2.92 2.38 -2.97
N PRO A 107 -2.67 3.56 -2.32
CA PRO A 107 -1.85 3.62 -1.12
C PRO A 107 -2.35 2.70 -0.02
N SER A 108 -3.66 2.64 0.20
CA SER A 108 -4.25 1.84 1.26
C SER A 108 -4.22 0.34 0.97
N ILE A 109 -4.43 -0.03 -0.29
CA ILE A 109 -4.37 -1.42 -0.75
C ILE A 109 -2.93 -1.95 -0.63
N ILE A 110 -1.97 -1.26 -1.24
CA ILE A 110 -0.58 -1.73 -1.31
C ILE A 110 0.09 -1.69 0.06
N SER A 111 -0.05 -0.59 0.79
CA SER A 111 0.63 -0.44 2.09
C SER A 111 0.12 -1.42 3.14
N SER A 112 -1.14 -1.84 3.05
CA SER A 112 -1.68 -2.84 3.97
C SER A 112 -1.06 -4.23 3.79
N LEU A 113 -0.38 -4.49 2.66
CA LEU A 113 0.37 -5.73 2.44
C LEU A 113 1.60 -5.86 3.34
N VAL A 114 2.08 -4.78 3.98
CA VAL A 114 3.22 -4.80 4.92
C VAL A 114 3.03 -5.81 6.06
N VAL A 115 1.78 -6.12 6.42
CA VAL A 115 1.49 -7.11 7.47
C VAL A 115 1.98 -8.51 7.10
N ILE A 116 2.04 -8.84 5.80
CA ILE A 116 2.43 -10.15 5.29
C ILE A 116 3.87 -10.48 5.72
N PRO A 117 4.90 -9.72 5.31
CA PRO A 117 6.28 -10.05 5.69
C PRO A 117 6.53 -9.95 7.19
N ILE A 118 5.82 -9.10 7.93
CA ILE A 118 5.95 -9.02 9.39
C ILE A 118 5.44 -10.30 10.06
N ILE A 119 4.25 -10.77 9.68
CA ILE A 119 3.66 -12.00 10.24
C ILE A 119 4.47 -13.22 9.83
N LEU A 120 4.89 -13.30 8.56
CA LEU A 120 5.71 -14.41 8.07
C LEU A 120 7.08 -14.46 8.77
N THR A 121 7.69 -13.31 9.06
CA THR A 121 8.90 -13.25 9.91
C THR A 121 8.63 -13.79 11.32
N GLY A 122 7.51 -13.41 11.95
CA GLY A 122 7.11 -13.97 13.24
C GLY A 122 6.93 -15.50 13.21
N LYS A 123 6.30 -16.03 12.14
CA LYS A 123 6.18 -17.48 11.91
C LYS A 123 7.56 -18.13 11.77
N LEU A 124 8.44 -17.57 10.94
CA LEU A 124 9.80 -18.08 10.71
C LEU A 124 10.60 -18.20 12.02
N LEU A 125 10.44 -17.22 12.92
CA LEU A 125 11.08 -17.20 14.23
C LEU A 125 10.33 -18.01 15.31
N LYS A 126 9.30 -18.79 14.94
CA LYS A 126 8.45 -19.57 15.88
C LYS A 126 7.77 -18.71 16.95
N LEU A 127 7.45 -17.46 16.62
CA LEU A 127 6.78 -16.46 17.45
C LEU A 127 5.59 -15.82 16.71
N PRO A 128 4.59 -16.60 16.27
CA PRO A 128 3.52 -16.12 15.40
C PRO A 128 2.67 -15.01 16.03
N TRP A 129 2.39 -15.10 17.34
CA TRP A 129 1.67 -14.03 18.05
C TRP A 129 2.45 -12.71 18.09
N VAL A 130 3.78 -12.78 18.26
CA VAL A 130 4.62 -11.58 18.23
C VAL A 130 4.58 -10.97 16.83
N GLY A 131 4.67 -11.79 15.78
CA GLY A 131 4.51 -11.32 14.39
C GLY A 131 3.15 -10.65 14.14
N PHE A 132 2.06 -11.27 14.59
CA PHE A 132 0.71 -10.72 14.44
C PHE A 132 0.53 -9.36 15.13
N PHE A 133 0.87 -9.25 16.41
CA PHE A 133 0.75 -7.97 17.13
C PHE A 133 1.73 -6.92 16.60
N SER A 134 2.92 -7.31 16.16
CA SER A 134 3.87 -6.40 15.51
C SER A 134 3.32 -5.87 14.18
N ALA A 135 2.60 -6.70 13.42
CA ALA A 135 1.98 -6.28 12.17
C ALA A 135 0.82 -5.31 12.39
N LEU A 136 -0.02 -5.55 13.40
CA LEU A 136 -1.08 -4.61 13.79
C LEU A 136 -0.48 -3.25 14.14
N LEU A 137 0.53 -3.20 15.02
CA LEU A 137 1.18 -1.95 15.41
C LEU A 137 1.94 -1.30 14.25
N GLY A 138 2.77 -2.06 13.54
CA GLY A 138 3.64 -1.56 12.48
C GLY A 138 2.89 -1.03 11.27
N SER A 139 1.74 -1.64 10.93
CA SER A 139 0.92 -1.21 9.79
C SER A 139 0.25 0.15 9.98
N ILE A 140 0.13 0.64 11.22
CA ILE A 140 -0.50 1.92 11.57
C ILE A 140 0.43 2.86 12.36
N ALA A 141 1.72 2.53 12.45
CA ALA A 141 2.69 3.37 13.13
C ALA A 141 2.67 4.78 12.51
N TRP A 142 2.66 5.82 13.35
CA TRP A 142 2.36 7.20 12.97
C TRP A 142 2.99 7.67 11.65
N SER A 143 4.32 7.57 11.53
CA SER A 143 5.03 8.01 10.33
C SER A 143 4.72 7.17 9.10
N TYR A 144 4.51 5.86 9.27
CA TYR A 144 4.12 5.00 8.17
C TYR A 144 2.70 5.30 7.71
N TYR A 145 1.76 5.44 8.66
CA TYR A 145 0.39 5.84 8.38
C TYR A 145 0.32 7.17 7.62
N ASN A 146 1.01 8.20 8.10
CA ASN A 146 0.95 9.53 7.49
C ASN A 146 1.46 9.56 6.04
N ARG A 147 2.32 8.62 5.64
CA ARG A 147 2.82 8.51 4.25
C ARG A 147 2.15 7.41 3.44
N THR A 148 1.11 6.77 3.97
CA THR A 148 0.42 5.65 3.31
C THR A 148 -1.09 5.60 3.55
N MET A 149 -1.67 6.63 4.16
CA MET A 149 -3.11 6.75 4.35
C MET A 149 -3.82 6.89 3.00
N THR A 150 -5.14 6.69 2.98
CA THR A 150 -5.93 6.87 1.75
C THR A 150 -5.71 8.28 1.20
N GLY A 151 -5.47 8.38 -0.11
CA GLY A 151 -5.13 9.63 -0.78
C GLY A 151 -3.65 10.02 -0.75
N TYR A 152 -2.78 9.38 0.05
CA TYR A 152 -1.34 9.63 0.04
C TYR A 152 -0.68 8.87 -1.13
N TYR A 153 -0.97 9.32 -2.35
CA TYR A 153 -0.53 8.67 -3.58
C TYR A 153 0.94 9.01 -3.86
N ASP A 154 1.84 8.22 -3.29
CA ASP A 154 3.29 8.37 -3.46
C ASP A 154 3.98 6.99 -3.38
N THR A 155 5.24 6.94 -3.77
CA THR A 155 6.12 5.76 -3.78
C THR A 155 6.27 5.08 -2.41
N ASP A 156 6.03 5.80 -1.32
CA ASP A 156 6.06 5.31 0.07
C ASP A 156 5.22 4.05 0.32
N MET A 157 4.13 3.85 -0.45
CA MET A 157 3.29 2.65 -0.33
C MET A 157 4.06 1.35 -0.60
N PHE A 158 5.13 1.42 -1.40
CA PHE A 158 6.02 0.29 -1.70
C PHE A 158 7.22 0.23 -0.76
N SER A 159 7.75 1.36 -0.32
CA SER A 159 9.05 1.45 0.36
C SER A 159 9.18 0.51 1.55
N VAL A 160 8.30 0.60 2.54
CA VAL A 160 8.38 -0.25 3.76
C VAL A 160 7.94 -1.67 3.48
N PHE A 161 6.89 -1.86 2.68
CA PHE A 161 6.39 -3.19 2.32
C PHE A 161 7.46 -4.04 1.61
N LEU A 162 8.13 -3.48 0.59
CA LEU A 162 9.16 -4.18 -0.16
C LEU A 162 10.41 -4.40 0.70
N GLN A 163 10.84 -3.43 1.51
CA GLN A 163 11.97 -3.59 2.43
C GLN A 163 11.75 -4.75 3.42
N PHE A 164 10.58 -4.82 4.05
CA PHE A 164 10.26 -5.92 4.96
C PHE A 164 10.10 -7.26 4.22
N THR A 165 9.62 -7.24 2.99
CA THR A 165 9.54 -8.45 2.14
C THR A 165 10.93 -8.98 1.81
N ILE A 166 11.85 -8.12 1.41
CA ILE A 166 13.25 -8.48 1.14
C ILE A 166 13.90 -9.04 2.41
N LEU A 167 13.70 -8.39 3.56
CA LEU A 167 14.21 -8.88 4.85
C LEU A 167 13.66 -10.28 5.18
N TYR A 168 12.35 -10.48 5.04
CA TYR A 168 11.73 -11.78 5.27
C TYR A 168 12.32 -12.87 4.35
N LEU A 169 12.43 -12.59 3.05
CA LEU A 169 13.00 -13.53 2.08
C LEU A 169 14.45 -13.86 2.40
N PHE A 170 15.24 -12.86 2.81
CA PHE A 170 16.62 -13.07 3.25
C PHE A 170 16.70 -13.94 4.51
N LEU A 171 15.86 -13.69 5.52
CA LEU A 171 15.82 -14.54 6.71
C LEU A 171 15.37 -15.96 6.36
N LEU A 172 14.42 -16.10 5.43
CA LEU A 172 13.93 -17.40 4.98
C LEU A 172 15.08 -18.26 4.43
N THR A 173 16.00 -17.71 3.64
CA THR A 173 17.14 -18.47 3.12
C THR A 173 18.14 -18.87 4.20
N LEU A 174 18.27 -18.10 5.28
CA LEU A 174 19.19 -18.40 6.39
C LEU A 174 18.64 -19.47 7.35
N TYR A 175 17.34 -19.42 7.63
CA TYR A 175 16.69 -20.30 8.59
C TYR A 175 16.12 -21.57 7.96
N HIS A 176 15.88 -21.57 6.66
CA HIS A 176 15.46 -22.75 5.90
C HIS A 176 16.69 -23.41 5.25
N LYS A 177 17.42 -24.20 6.04
CA LYS A 177 18.37 -25.19 5.52
C LYS A 177 17.66 -26.51 5.29
#